data_AF-A0A2S9GRH2-F1
#
_entry.id   AF-A0A2S9GRH2-F1
#
_cell.length_a   1.000
_cell.length_b   1.000
_cell.length_c   1.000
_cell.angle_alpha   90.00
_cell.angle_beta   90.00
_cell.angle_gamma   90.00
#
_symmetry.space_group_name_H-M   'P 1'
#
loop_
_entity.id
_entity.type
_entity.pdbx_description
1 polymer ?
#
loop_
_entity_poly.entity_id
_entity_poly.type
_entity_poly.pdbx_seq_one_letter_code
_entity_poly.pdbx_strand_id
1 'polypeptide(L)' 'AARTGARVTGVDPSESMLRLARLVTRRRSAVTWAEGSAEALPVPDDSATIVWALATVHHWRDVDAALA' A
#
# COMPACT_ATOMS: atom_id res chain seq x y z
N ALA A 1 9.27 7.81 4.41
CA ALA A 1 9.65 6.92 3.30
C ALA A 1 9.93 7.69 2.01
N ALA A 2 8.93 8.13 1.23
CA ALA A 2 9.21 8.74 -0.08
C ALA A 2 10.06 10.02 -0.02
N ARG A 3 9.77 10.91 0.95
CA ARG A 3 10.58 12.12 1.18
C ARG A 3 12.03 11.86 1.61
N THR A 4 12.32 10.65 2.09
CA THR A 4 13.64 10.22 2.54
C THR A 4 14.35 9.34 1.50
N GLY A 5 13.87 9.33 0.25
CA GLY A 5 14.51 8.63 -0.88
C GLY A 5 14.00 7.21 -1.15
N ALA A 6 13.06 6.68 -0.36
CA ALA A 6 12.50 5.35 -0.61
C ALA A 6 11.52 5.36 -1.80
N ARG A 7 11.47 4.26 -2.55
CA ARG A 7 10.33 3.94 -3.43
C ARG A 7 9.22 3.33 -2.57
N VAL A 8 7.98 3.77 -2.79
CA VAL A 8 6.84 3.36 -1.96
C VAL A 8 5.72 2.85 -2.85
N THR A 9 5.17 1.68 -2.54
CA THR A 9 3.90 1.22 -3.09
C THR A 9 2.86 1.30 -2.00
N GLY A 10 1.82 2.11 -2.21
CA GLY A 10 0.64 2.13 -1.35
C GLY A 10 -0.47 1.28 -1.95
N VAL A 11 -1.05 0.40 -1.14
CA VAL A 11 -2.09 -0.55 -1.56
C VAL A 11 -3.35 -0.30 -0.74
N ASP A 12 -4.50 -0.21 -1.40
CA ASP A 12 -5.81 -0.07 -0.77
C ASP A 12 -6.87 -0.73 -1.67
N PRO A 13 -7.84 -1.50 -1.12
CA PRO A 13 -8.88 -2.13 -1.93
C PRO A 13 -9.96 -1.14 -2.40
N SER A 14 -10.01 0.06 -1.83
CA SER A 14 -11.00 1.07 -2.17
C SER A 14 -10.50 2.00 -3.26
N GLU A 15 -11.11 1.93 -4.44
CA GLU A 15 -10.81 2.86 -5.53
C GLU A 15 -10.97 4.33 -5.12
N SER A 16 -11.93 4.65 -4.25
CA SER A 16 -12.17 6.03 -3.80
C SER A 16 -11.03 6.52 -2.92
N MET A 17 -10.49 5.66 -2.05
CA MET A 17 -9.30 5.96 -1.25
C MET A 17 -8.07 6.11 -2.13
N LEU A 18 -7.89 5.26 -3.15
CA LEU A 18 -6.80 5.41 -4.11
C LEU A 18 -6.90 6.70 -4.93
N ARG A 19 -8.12 7.11 -5.33
CA ARG A 19 -8.35 8.41 -5.98
C ARG A 19 -7.93 9.57 -5.07
N LEU A 20 -8.33 9.53 -3.80
CA LEU A 20 -7.92 10.54 -2.80
C LEU A 20 -6.40 10.53 -2.59
N ALA A 21 -5.80 9.36 -2.42
CA ALA A 21 -4.36 9.19 -2.22
C ALA A 21 -3.56 9.79 -3.37
N ARG A 22 -3.97 9.54 -4.63
CA ARG A 22 -3.35 10.15 -5.82
C ARG A 22 -3.52 11.67 -5.87
N LEU A 23 -4.64 12.21 -5.38
CA LEU A 23 -4.90 13.65 -5.35
C LEU A 23 -4.00 14.37 -4.32
N VAL A 24 -3.82 13.80 -3.13
CA VAL A 24 -3.03 14.41 -2.04
C VAL A 24 -1.53 14.12 -2.15
N THR A 25 -1.14 13.16 -3.00
CA THR A 25 0.25 12.83 -3.27
C THR A 25 0.85 13.76 -4.32
N ARG A 26 2.06 14.29 -4.08
CA ARG A 26 2.75 15.16 -5.06
C ARG A 26 3.03 14.38 -6.36
N ARG A 27 2.75 15.00 -7.52
CA ARG A 27 2.96 14.41 -8.86
C ARG A 27 4.40 13.92 -9.15
N ARG A 28 5.41 14.42 -8.42
CA ARG A 28 6.83 14.02 -8.56
C ARG A 28 7.32 13.12 -7.40
N SER A 29 6.41 12.54 -6.62
CA SER A 29 6.81 11.63 -5.53
C SER A 29 7.17 10.24 -6.04
N ALA A 30 8.06 9.54 -5.35
CA ALA A 30 8.41 8.14 -5.63
C ALA A 30 7.36 7.15 -5.08
N VAL A 31 6.08 7.54 -5.09
CA VAL A 31 4.95 6.74 -4.58
C VAL A 31 4.12 6.23 -5.76
N THR A 32 3.93 4.92 -5.83
CA THR A 32 2.97 4.25 -6.72
C THR A 32 1.78 3.80 -5.89
N TRP A 33 0.56 4.05 -6.37
CA TRP A 33 -0.68 3.61 -5.72
C TRP A 33 -1.30 2.48 -6.55
N ALA A 34 -1.57 1.33 -5.93
CA ALA A 34 -2.12 0.13 -6.56
C ALA A 34 -3.38 -0.35 -5.82
N GLU A 35 -4.31 -0.93 -6.55
CA GLU A 35 -5.48 -1.58 -5.97
C GLU A 35 -5.15 -3.02 -5.59
N GLY A 36 -5.56 -3.42 -4.39
CA GLY A 36 -5.32 -4.74 -3.84
C GLY A 36 -5.68 -4.77 -2.36
N SER A 37 -5.70 -5.97 -1.77
CA SER A 37 -5.92 -6.15 -0.34
C SER A 37 -4.64 -6.68 0.33
N ALA A 38 -4.64 -6.77 1.66
CA ALA A 38 -3.49 -7.29 2.39
C ALA A 38 -3.28 -8.80 2.13
N GLU A 39 -4.37 -9.52 1.90
CA GLU A 39 -4.40 -10.96 1.57
C GLU A 39 -3.88 -11.27 0.15
N ALA A 40 -3.78 -10.26 -0.72
CA ALA A 40 -3.35 -10.43 -2.11
C ALA A 40 -2.67 -9.15 -2.62
N LEU A 41 -1.42 -8.95 -2.18
CA LEU A 41 -0.66 -7.75 -2.54
C LEU A 41 -0.24 -7.77 -4.03
N PRO A 42 -0.45 -6.67 -4.78
CA PRO A 42 -0.09 -6.56 -6.19
C PRO A 42 1.40 -6.18 -6.37
N VAL A 43 2.30 -6.84 -5.63
CA VAL A 43 3.75 -6.63 -5.72
C VAL A 43 4.45 -7.99 -5.81
N PRO A 44 5.64 -8.07 -6.45
CA PRO A 44 6.41 -9.31 -6.46
C PRO A 44 6.92 -9.70 -5.07
N ASP A 45 7.19 -10.98 -4.88
CA ASP A 45 7.90 -11.50 -3.70
C ASP A 45 9.25 -10.79 -3.52
N ASP A 46 9.71 -10.69 -2.27
CA ASP A 46 10.99 -10.07 -1.88
C ASP A 46 11.21 -8.63 -2.39
N SER A 47 10.15 -7.93 -2.78
CA SER A 47 10.25 -6.58 -3.38
C SER A 47 10.29 -5.43 -2.38
N ALA A 48 9.96 -5.69 -1.10
CA ALA A 48 9.89 -4.69 -0.04
C ALA A 48 10.86 -5.01 1.10
N THR A 49 11.60 -3.99 1.54
CA THR A 49 12.50 -4.10 2.71
C THR A 49 11.81 -3.68 4.02
N ILE A 50 10.69 -2.96 3.92
CA ILE A 50 9.88 -2.48 5.04
C ILE A 50 8.41 -2.56 4.61
N VAL A 51 7.57 -3.13 5.47
CA VAL A 51 6.11 -3.19 5.31
C VAL A 51 5.46 -2.44 6.47
N TRP A 52 4.44 -1.63 6.16
CA TRP A 52 3.66 -0.91 7.16
C TRP A 52 2.17 -1.18 7.00
N ALA A 53 1.50 -1.49 8.10
CA ALA A 53 0.05 -1.55 8.21
C ALA A 53 -0.38 -0.60 9.34
N LEU A 54 -0.95 0.56 9.00
CA LEU A 54 -1.35 1.58 9.97
C LEU A 54 -2.86 1.68 10.03
N ALA A 55 -3.46 1.28 11.15
CA ALA A 55 -4.90 1.33 11.38
C ALA A 55 -5.73 0.64 10.27
N THR A 56 -5.22 -0.44 9.69
CA THR A 56 -5.90 -1.20 8.63
C THR A 56 -6.27 -2.62 9.03
N VAL A 57 -5.54 -3.24 9.96
CA VAL A 57 -5.67 -4.68 10.29
C VAL A 57 -7.10 -5.08 10.69
N HIS A 58 -7.84 -4.20 11.37
CA HIS A 58 -9.23 -4.43 11.76
C HIS A 58 -10.23 -4.42 10.59
N HIS A 59 -9.79 -4.08 9.38
CA HIS A 59 -10.56 -4.17 8.14
C HIS A 59 -10.18 -5.37 7.27
N TRP A 60 -9.15 -6.12 7.64
CA TRP A 60 -8.73 -7.30 6.90
C TRP A 60 -9.75 -8.42 7.10
N ARG A 61 -10.04 -9.17 6.03
CA ARG A 61 -11.03 -10.27 6.08
C ARG A 61 -10.41 -11.50 6.72
N ASP A 62 -9.14 -11.72 6.42
CA ASP A 62 -8.35 -12.83 6.91
C ASP A 62 -6.96 -12.32 7.28
N VAL A 63 -6.69 -12.21 8.58
CA VAL A 63 -5.41 -11.67 9.08
C VAL A 63 -4.28 -12.67 8.85
N ASP A 64 -4.56 -13.97 8.93
CA ASP A 64 -3.54 -15.01 8.74
C ASP A 64 -3.10 -15.04 7.28
N ALA A 65 -4.06 -14.98 6.33
CA ALA A 65 -3.74 -14.88 4.90
C ALA A 65 -2.99 -13.59 4.54
N ALA A 66 -3.26 -12.47 5.24
CA ALA A 66 -2.58 -11.20 5.02
C ALA A 66 -1.15 -11.12 5.60
N LEU A 67 -0.79 -12.02 6.50
CA LEU A 67 0.55 -12.08 7.12
C LEU A 67 1.44 -13.20 6.57
N ALA A 68 0.90 -14.08 5.72
CA ALA A 68 1.60 -15.19 5.08
C ALA A 68 2.57 -14.71 4.00
#